data_AF-A0AA94M4B5-F1
#
_entry.id   AF-A0AA94M4B5-F1
#
_cell.length_a   1.000
_cell.length_b   1.000
_cell.length_c   1.000
_cell.angle_alpha   90.00
_cell.angle_beta   90.00
_cell.angle_gamma   90.00
#
_symmetry.space_group_name_H-M   'P 1'
#
loop_
_entity.id
_entity.type
_entity.pdbx_description
1 polymer ?
#
loop_
_entity_poly.entity_id
_entity_poly.type
_entity_poly.pdbx_seq_one_letter_code
_entity_poly.pdbx_strand_id
1 'polypeptide(L)'
;MINISLGISHSNITGSFSVSDLLKKIRDWNVVRKSRIENLEFISPVSSSLEIAAITKYKHSFYVFHSLSFHGNFGDDPDVFLIYSENDSKISFDSNNQALYGDSLSVNKLKKVGLSNGKYEYKLSKQMCYYSDKESEYDIRPFIIVIIGKNNLGLATITLINKSFSKRVNQGEGRMQLPIGGKNIFVPQARKLVWPSGNELYKKLREPQTGRVFYLDKEDVNVVLDLKHYFISILQSKEGRAYSSKYLGGN
;
A
#
# COMPACT_ATOMS: atom_id res chain seq x y z
N MET A 1 7.91 16.14 -21.65
CA MET A 1 9.29 15.64 -21.81
C MET A 1 9.57 14.75 -20.60
N ILE A 2 9.71 13.44 -20.80
CA ILE A 2 9.99 12.50 -19.70
C ILE A 2 11.50 12.51 -19.49
N ASN A 3 11.96 12.97 -18.33
CA ASN A 3 13.38 12.88 -17.97
C ASN A 3 13.66 11.45 -17.52
N ILE A 4 14.38 10.69 -18.35
CA ILE A 4 14.82 9.34 -18.03
C ILE A 4 16.23 9.46 -17.47
N SER A 5 16.39 9.34 -16.16
CA SER A 5 17.70 9.19 -15.53
C SER A 5 17.95 7.71 -15.21
N LEU A 6 19.04 7.15 -15.72
CA LEU A 6 19.59 5.88 -15.23
C LEU A 6 20.37 6.19 -13.94
N GLY A 7 19.62 6.53 -12.89
CA GLY A 7 20.16 6.76 -11.55
C GLY A 7 20.14 5.48 -10.74
N ILE A 8 21.24 5.16 -10.08
CA ILE A 8 21.25 4.18 -8.98
C ILE A 8 20.51 4.85 -7.82
N SER A 9 19.20 4.68 -7.75
CA SER A 9 18.42 5.17 -6.61
C SER A 9 18.71 4.28 -5.40
N HIS A 10 19.68 4.68 -4.58
CA HIS A 10 19.80 4.16 -3.23
C HIS A 10 18.72 4.82 -2.37
N SER A 11 17.57 4.16 -2.29
CA SER A 11 16.58 4.37 -1.24
C SER A 11 15.84 3.03 -1.14
N ASN A 12 15.71 2.36 -0.01
CA ASN A 12 15.29 2.91 1.27
C ASN A 12 15.84 2.10 2.46
N ILE A 13 15.57 2.64 3.64
CA ILE A 13 15.73 2.08 4.97
C ILE A 13 15.41 0.57 4.98
N THR A 14 16.41 -0.29 5.24
CA THR A 14 16.19 -1.59 5.88
C THR A 14 15.63 -1.30 7.27
N GLY A 15 14.39 -1.68 7.57
CA GLY A 15 13.81 -1.30 8.85
C GLY A 15 12.50 -1.97 9.21
N SER A 16 12.21 -1.92 10.50
CA SER A 16 10.91 -2.23 11.07
C SER A 16 10.01 -0.99 11.04
N PHE A 17 8.75 -1.15 10.66
CA PHE A 17 7.75 -0.12 10.92
C PHE A 17 7.01 -0.44 12.22
N SER A 18 7.22 0.41 13.20
CA SER A 18 6.54 0.35 14.47
C SER A 18 5.07 0.76 14.29
N VAL A 19 4.15 -0.21 14.36
CA VAL A 19 2.73 0.12 14.46
C VAL A 19 2.47 0.86 15.77
N SER A 20 3.30 0.67 16.80
CA SER A 20 3.22 1.46 18.03
C SER A 20 3.40 2.98 17.83
N ASP A 21 4.21 3.43 16.87
CA ASP A 21 4.33 4.86 16.54
C ASP A 21 3.08 5.38 15.81
N LEU A 22 2.46 4.53 15.00
CA LEU A 22 1.14 4.77 14.43
C LEU A 22 0.08 4.85 15.55
N LEU A 23 0.21 4.03 16.59
CA LEU A 23 -0.69 4.01 17.74
C LEU A 23 -0.48 5.12 18.73
N LYS A 24 0.72 5.70 18.84
CA LYS A 24 0.91 6.93 19.64
C LYS A 24 -0.08 8.01 19.18
N LYS A 25 -0.33 8.11 17.87
CA LYS A 25 -1.35 9.02 17.31
C LYS A 25 -2.79 8.63 17.66
N ILE A 26 -3.05 7.35 17.84
CA ILE A 26 -4.37 6.78 18.18
C ILE A 26 -4.58 6.75 19.71
N ARG A 27 -3.50 6.84 20.49
CA ARG A 27 -3.49 6.65 21.95
C ARG A 27 -4.34 7.69 22.66
N ASP A 28 -4.32 8.93 22.17
CA ASP A 28 -5.07 10.06 22.74
C ASP A 28 -6.57 10.01 22.41
N TRP A 29 -7.00 9.06 21.57
CA TRP A 29 -8.41 8.94 21.21
C TRP A 29 -9.16 8.18 22.32
N ASN A 30 -10.20 8.83 22.83
CA ASN A 30 -11.12 8.22 23.79
C ASN A 30 -12.04 7.17 23.13
N VAL A 31 -12.37 7.38 21.85
CA VAL A 31 -13.16 6.48 21.02
C VAL A 31 -12.49 6.39 19.67
N VAL A 32 -12.34 5.18 19.14
CA VAL A 32 -11.88 4.95 17.78
C VAL A 32 -12.93 4.16 17.04
N ARG A 33 -13.37 4.65 15.88
CA ARG A 33 -14.35 3.93 15.07
C ARG A 33 -13.70 3.37 13.82
N LYS A 34 -14.18 2.19 13.44
CA LYS A 34 -13.97 1.67 12.09
C LYS A 34 -14.66 2.61 11.10
N SER A 35 -13.91 3.20 10.17
CA SER A 35 -14.48 4.02 9.11
C SER A 35 -14.51 3.27 7.79
N ARG A 36 -15.53 3.57 7.00
CA ARG A 36 -15.72 3.02 5.66
C ARG A 36 -14.87 3.83 4.69
N ILE A 37 -14.20 3.12 3.80
CA ILE A 37 -13.54 3.67 2.63
C ILE A 37 -14.42 3.32 1.44
N GLU A 38 -14.78 4.30 0.63
CA GLU A 38 -15.64 4.13 -0.54
C GLU A 38 -14.93 4.66 -1.79
N ASN A 39 -15.25 4.09 -2.95
CA ASN A 39 -14.72 4.53 -4.26
C ASN A 39 -13.20 4.71 -4.27
N LEU A 40 -12.46 3.71 -3.74
CA LEU A 40 -11.00 3.72 -3.78
C LEU A 40 -10.53 3.59 -5.23
N GLU A 41 -9.89 4.62 -5.75
CA GLU A 41 -9.53 4.75 -7.16
C GLU A 41 -8.08 5.19 -7.32
N PHE A 42 -7.43 4.73 -8.40
CA PHE A 42 -6.18 5.34 -8.82
C PHE A 42 -6.53 6.60 -9.59
N ILE A 43 -5.80 7.68 -9.34
CA ILE A 43 -5.94 8.92 -10.09
C ILE A 43 -4.66 9.17 -10.88
N SER A 44 -4.81 9.80 -12.04
CA SER A 44 -3.65 10.15 -12.88
C SER A 44 -2.66 11.03 -12.10
N PRO A 45 -1.35 10.87 -12.34
CA PRO A 45 -0.36 11.73 -11.72
C PRO A 45 -0.62 13.20 -12.07
N VAL A 46 -0.63 14.06 -11.04
CA VAL A 46 -0.94 15.50 -11.17
C VAL A 46 0.19 16.27 -11.88
N SER A 47 1.40 15.69 -11.98
CA SER A 47 2.54 16.29 -12.68
C SER A 47 3.08 15.40 -13.81
N SER A 48 3.51 16.03 -14.89
CA SER A 48 4.05 15.42 -16.10
C SER A 48 5.48 14.86 -15.98
N SER A 49 6.13 14.96 -14.82
CA SER A 49 7.47 14.43 -14.55
C SER A 49 7.40 13.17 -13.67
N LEU A 50 7.15 12.02 -14.30
CA LEU A 50 7.38 10.73 -13.65
C LEU A 50 8.87 10.38 -13.80
N GLU A 51 9.64 10.46 -12.72
CA GLU A 51 10.99 9.92 -12.70
C GLU A 51 10.93 8.41 -12.46
N ILE A 52 11.28 7.62 -13.47
CA ILE A 52 11.29 6.16 -13.38
C ILE A 52 12.74 5.71 -13.32
N ALA A 53 13.14 5.15 -12.18
CA ALA A 53 14.44 4.53 -12.02
C ALA A 53 14.33 3.01 -12.19
N ALA A 54 15.01 2.47 -13.20
CA ALA A 54 15.25 1.04 -13.31
C ALA A 54 16.52 0.68 -12.52
N ILE A 55 16.45 -0.32 -11.65
CA ILE A 55 17.62 -0.83 -10.94
C ILE A 55 18.01 -2.17 -11.57
N THR A 56 19.23 -2.28 -12.08
CA THR A 56 19.78 -3.49 -12.74
C THR A 56 20.20 -4.59 -11.76
N LYS A 57 20.08 -4.34 -10.44
CA LYS A 57 20.29 -5.35 -9.39
C LYS A 57 19.26 -6.48 -9.47
N TYR A 58 18.01 -6.17 -9.81
CA TYR A 58 16.90 -7.12 -9.87
C TYR A 58 16.55 -7.49 -11.30
N LYS A 59 16.00 -8.68 -11.53
CA LYS A 59 15.56 -9.10 -12.88
C LYS A 59 14.46 -8.22 -13.44
N HIS A 60 13.52 -7.80 -12.59
CA HIS A 60 12.34 -7.05 -13.00
C HIS A 60 12.14 -5.82 -12.11
N SER A 61 11.79 -4.69 -12.73
CA SER A 61 11.29 -3.50 -12.03
C SER A 61 9.83 -3.23 -12.37
N PHE A 62 9.06 -2.82 -11.38
CA PHE A 62 7.63 -2.53 -11.46
C PHE A 62 7.34 -1.19 -10.81
N TYR A 63 6.34 -0.47 -11.30
CA TYR A 63 5.98 0.82 -10.74
C TYR A 63 4.96 0.66 -9.59
N VAL A 64 5.11 1.46 -8.54
CA VAL A 64 4.05 1.66 -7.55
C VAL A 64 3.08 2.69 -8.12
N PHE A 65 1.77 2.48 -7.98
CA PHE A 65 0.77 3.48 -8.37
C PHE A 65 1.07 4.83 -7.70
N HIS A 66 0.95 5.92 -8.46
CA HIS A 66 1.43 7.23 -7.98
C HIS A 66 0.46 7.91 -7.03
N SER A 67 -0.84 7.83 -7.32
CA SER A 67 -1.88 8.55 -6.61
C SER A 67 -3.14 7.74 -6.46
N LEU A 68 -3.90 8.04 -5.41
CA LEU A 68 -5.21 7.45 -5.15
C LEU A 68 -6.20 8.50 -4.68
N SER A 69 -7.47 8.17 -4.82
CA SER A 69 -8.57 8.91 -4.20
C SER A 69 -9.57 7.96 -3.56
N PHE A 70 -10.30 8.45 -2.56
CA PHE A 70 -11.35 7.70 -1.87
C PHE A 70 -12.32 8.65 -1.18
N HIS A 71 -13.50 8.16 -0.85
CA HIS A 71 -14.46 8.82 0.03
C HIS A 71 -14.46 8.16 1.40
N GLY A 72 -14.86 8.92 2.41
CA GLY A 72 -15.06 8.41 3.77
C GLY A 72 -15.25 9.53 4.78
N ASN A 73 -15.33 9.16 6.05
CA ASN A 73 -15.38 10.12 7.14
C ASN A 73 -14.10 9.99 7.98
N PHE A 74 -13.09 10.80 7.65
CA PHE A 74 -11.81 10.80 8.35
C PHE A 74 -11.43 12.19 8.92
N GLY A 75 -12.32 13.18 8.79
CA GLY A 75 -12.04 14.58 9.11
C GLY A 75 -11.26 15.28 8.00
N ASP A 76 -10.81 16.49 8.25
CA ASP A 76 -10.29 17.33 7.18
C ASP A 76 -8.90 16.91 6.71
N ASP A 77 -8.05 16.38 7.59
CA ASP A 77 -6.64 16.09 7.29
C ASP A 77 -6.17 14.73 7.80
N PRO A 78 -6.66 13.61 7.25
CA PRO A 78 -6.22 12.29 7.68
C PRO A 78 -4.80 11.98 7.21
N ASP A 79 -4.07 11.24 8.03
CA ASP A 79 -2.81 10.64 7.62
C ASP A 79 -3.10 9.36 6.82
N VAL A 80 -2.50 9.24 5.63
CA VAL A 80 -2.61 8.05 4.78
C VAL A 80 -1.24 7.42 4.61
N PHE A 81 -1.12 6.15 4.97
CA PHE A 81 0.10 5.35 4.83
C PHE A 81 -0.08 4.26 3.79
N LEU A 82 0.94 4.10 2.95
CA LEU A 82 1.10 2.99 2.02
C LEU A 82 2.20 2.06 2.53
N ILE A 83 1.86 0.78 2.68
CA ILE A 83 2.75 -0.26 3.18
C ILE A 83 2.83 -1.37 2.13
N TYR A 84 4.05 -1.77 1.75
CA TYR A 84 4.29 -2.85 0.80
C TYR A 84 5.74 -3.35 0.93
N SER A 85 6.07 -4.46 0.26
CA SER A 85 7.44 -4.96 0.19
C SER A 85 8.12 -4.50 -1.11
N GLU A 86 9.33 -3.97 -1.03
CA GLU A 86 10.06 -3.40 -2.18
C GLU A 86 10.67 -4.46 -3.09
N ASN A 87 10.90 -5.68 -2.61
CA ASN A 87 11.43 -6.80 -3.40
C ASN A 87 10.77 -8.12 -2.96
N ASP A 88 11.19 -9.29 -3.46
CA ASP A 88 10.55 -10.58 -3.12
C ASP A 88 10.59 -10.98 -1.63
N SER A 89 11.26 -10.22 -0.76
CA SER A 89 11.29 -10.49 0.67
C SER A 89 9.90 -10.45 1.29
N LYS A 90 9.66 -11.38 2.22
CA LYS A 90 8.42 -11.49 2.97
C LYS A 90 8.33 -10.36 4.00
N ILE A 91 7.12 -9.85 4.20
CA ILE A 91 6.78 -9.06 5.38
C ILE A 91 6.24 -10.02 6.43
N SER A 92 6.44 -9.71 7.70
CA SER A 92 5.77 -10.38 8.81
C SER A 92 5.21 -9.34 9.77
N PHE A 93 4.16 -9.71 10.50
CA PHE A 93 3.64 -8.91 11.60
C PHE A 93 3.90 -9.65 12.91
N ASP A 94 4.55 -8.97 13.85
CA ASP A 94 4.71 -9.47 15.21
C ASP A 94 3.70 -8.76 16.11
N SER A 95 2.72 -9.50 16.63
CA SER A 95 1.71 -8.98 17.54
C SER A 95 2.27 -8.58 18.91
N ASN A 96 3.34 -9.23 19.37
CA ASN A 96 3.95 -8.94 20.66
C ASN A 96 4.71 -7.62 20.60
N ASN A 97 5.49 -7.43 19.53
CA ASN A 97 6.25 -6.20 19.29
C ASN A 97 5.43 -5.11 18.59
N GLN A 98 4.21 -5.41 18.16
CA GLN A 98 3.29 -4.49 17.49
C GLN A 98 3.97 -3.80 16.30
N ALA A 99 4.67 -4.61 15.49
CA ALA A 99 5.55 -4.10 14.45
C ALA A 99 5.48 -4.97 13.20
N LEU A 100 5.59 -4.30 12.06
CA LEU A 100 5.82 -4.94 10.78
C LEU A 100 7.33 -5.04 10.56
N TYR A 101 7.77 -6.23 10.15
CA TYR A 101 9.15 -6.54 9.84
C TYR A 101 9.29 -7.00 8.40
N GLY A 102 10.46 -6.75 7.83
CA GLY A 102 10.85 -7.25 6.53
C GLY A 102 12.10 -6.54 6.05
N ASP A 103 13.03 -7.28 5.46
CA ASP A 103 14.31 -6.75 4.98
C ASP A 103 14.14 -5.64 3.92
N SER A 104 12.96 -5.56 3.32
CA SER A 104 12.61 -4.57 2.31
C SER A 104 11.19 -4.06 2.49
N LEU A 105 10.76 -3.91 3.74
CA LEU A 105 9.49 -3.27 4.08
C LEU A 105 9.53 -1.78 3.74
N SER A 106 8.59 -1.31 2.92
CA SER A 106 8.39 0.11 2.64
C SER A 106 7.16 0.62 3.36
N VAL A 107 7.30 1.74 4.07
CA VAL A 107 6.17 2.47 4.66
C VAL A 107 6.26 3.94 4.30
N ASN A 108 5.27 4.40 3.52
CA ASN A 108 5.27 5.73 2.94
C ASN A 108 4.04 6.51 3.37
N LYS A 109 4.23 7.65 4.03
CA LYS A 109 3.16 8.61 4.26
C LYS A 109 2.86 9.34 2.94
N LEU A 110 1.62 9.23 2.46
CA LEU A 110 1.19 9.90 1.25
C LEU A 110 0.97 11.40 1.51
N LYS A 111 1.25 12.22 0.50
CA LYS A 111 0.99 13.65 0.53
C LYS A 111 -0.45 13.90 0.07
N LYS A 112 -1.21 14.61 0.89
CA LYS A 112 -2.54 15.09 0.53
C LYS A 112 -2.43 16.08 -0.64
N VAL A 113 -3.31 15.92 -1.61
CA VAL A 113 -3.44 16.78 -2.79
C VAL A 113 -4.67 17.66 -2.64
N GLY A 114 -5.78 17.09 -2.19
CA GLY A 114 -7.03 17.82 -2.06
C GLY A 114 -8.06 17.07 -1.21
N LEU A 115 -9.06 17.83 -0.77
CA LEU A 115 -10.29 17.34 -0.18
C LEU A 115 -11.44 18.15 -0.77
N SER A 116 -12.33 17.52 -1.54
CA SER A 116 -13.51 18.16 -2.09
C SER A 116 -14.70 17.21 -2.04
N ASN A 117 -15.86 17.69 -1.58
CA ASN A 117 -17.09 16.89 -1.49
C ASN A 117 -16.92 15.53 -0.78
N GLY A 118 -16.07 15.46 0.26
CA GLY A 118 -15.77 14.22 0.99
C GLY A 118 -14.86 13.24 0.25
N LYS A 119 -14.35 13.62 -0.92
CA LYS A 119 -13.32 12.90 -1.68
C LYS A 119 -11.94 13.37 -1.27
N TYR A 120 -11.15 12.45 -0.75
CA TYR A 120 -9.75 12.60 -0.39
C TYR A 120 -8.87 12.25 -1.58
N GLU A 121 -7.87 13.07 -1.89
CA GLU A 121 -6.88 12.79 -2.93
C GLU A 121 -5.47 12.83 -2.34
N TYR A 122 -4.70 11.77 -2.60
CA TYR A 122 -3.36 11.57 -2.04
C TYR A 122 -2.40 11.08 -3.13
N LYS A 123 -1.13 11.47 -3.00
CA LYS A 123 -0.05 11.06 -3.90
C LYS A 123 1.22 10.66 -3.17
N LEU A 124 2.05 9.86 -3.83
CA LEU A 124 3.42 9.64 -3.39
C LEU A 124 4.24 10.93 -3.48
N SER A 125 5.20 11.09 -2.56
CA SER A 125 6.09 12.25 -2.54
C SER A 125 7.07 12.28 -3.71
N LYS A 126 7.44 11.10 -4.21
CA LYS A 126 8.27 10.82 -5.39
C LYS A 126 7.75 9.53 -6.05
N GLN A 127 8.02 9.33 -7.33
CA GLN A 127 7.67 8.07 -7.97
C GLN A 127 8.47 6.92 -7.34
N MET A 128 7.80 5.83 -7.01
CA MET A 128 8.42 4.66 -6.40
C MET A 128 8.30 3.44 -7.30
N CYS A 129 9.26 2.53 -7.15
CA CYS A 129 9.29 1.25 -7.81
C CYS A 129 9.42 0.14 -6.77
N TYR A 130 9.11 -1.08 -7.20
CA TYR A 130 9.41 -2.31 -6.48
C TYR A 130 9.95 -3.33 -7.48
N TYR A 131 10.51 -4.41 -6.97
CA TYR A 131 11.41 -5.27 -7.74
C TYR A 131 11.13 -6.75 -7.52
N SER A 132 11.59 -7.58 -8.44
CA SER A 132 11.55 -9.05 -8.30
C SER A 132 12.69 -9.71 -9.07
N ASP A 133 13.19 -10.81 -8.51
CA ASP A 133 14.12 -11.75 -9.15
C ASP A 133 13.42 -13.05 -9.62
N LYS A 134 12.09 -13.13 -9.49
CA LYS A 134 11.27 -14.20 -10.09
C LYS A 134 11.43 -14.20 -11.61
N GLU A 135 11.23 -15.36 -12.24
CA GLU A 135 11.34 -15.48 -13.71
C GLU A 135 10.22 -14.72 -14.45
N SER A 136 9.04 -14.64 -13.85
CA SER A 136 7.87 -14.00 -14.44
C SER A 136 8.08 -12.49 -14.60
N GLU A 137 7.81 -11.97 -15.80
CA GLU A 137 7.71 -10.52 -16.04
C GLU A 137 6.43 -9.90 -15.45
N TYR A 138 5.55 -10.72 -14.88
CA TYR A 138 4.34 -10.31 -14.17
C TYR A 138 4.51 -10.56 -12.69
N ASP A 139 3.96 -9.66 -11.88
CA ASP A 139 3.98 -9.76 -10.45
C ASP A 139 2.61 -9.41 -9.85
N ILE A 140 2.28 -10.05 -8.73
CA ILE A 140 1.06 -9.80 -7.97
C ILE A 140 1.41 -9.64 -6.50
N ARG A 141 1.05 -8.49 -5.91
CA ARG A 141 1.39 -8.19 -4.51
C ARG A 141 0.33 -7.37 -3.78
N PRO A 142 0.24 -7.49 -2.45
CA PRO A 142 -0.61 -6.64 -1.65
C PRO A 142 0.07 -5.30 -1.36
N PHE A 143 -0.67 -4.22 -1.58
CA PHE A 143 -0.35 -2.88 -1.11
C PHE A 143 -1.38 -2.51 -0.04
N ILE A 144 -0.93 -2.32 1.19
CA ILE A 144 -1.80 -2.05 2.33
C ILE A 144 -1.90 -0.54 2.53
N ILE A 145 -3.13 -0.05 2.62
CA ILE A 145 -3.44 1.36 2.90
C ILE A 145 -4.00 1.44 4.33
N VAL A 146 -3.37 2.28 5.15
CA VAL A 146 -3.85 2.61 6.50
C VAL A 146 -4.19 4.09 6.55
N ILE A 147 -5.40 4.42 6.99
CA ILE A 147 -5.91 5.80 7.07
C ILE A 147 -6.22 6.12 8.53
N ILE A 148 -5.64 7.20 9.03
CA ILE A 148 -5.78 7.66 10.40
C ILE A 148 -6.43 9.04 10.35
N GLY A 149 -7.73 9.07 10.61
CA GLY A 149 -8.49 10.32 10.73
C GLY A 149 -8.44 10.90 12.15
N LYS A 150 -9.35 11.81 12.48
CA LYS A 150 -9.40 12.42 13.83
C LYS A 150 -9.69 11.41 14.96
N ASN A 151 -10.63 10.49 14.74
CA ASN A 151 -11.04 9.44 15.70
C ASN A 151 -11.40 8.12 14.98
N ASN A 152 -10.90 7.96 13.76
CA ASN A 152 -11.38 6.95 12.83
C ASN A 152 -10.19 6.25 12.18
N LEU A 153 -10.28 4.92 12.05
CA LEU A 153 -9.29 4.11 11.39
C LEU A 153 -9.88 3.49 10.11
N GLY A 154 -9.11 3.52 9.03
CA GLY A 154 -9.42 2.89 7.77
C GLY A 154 -8.32 1.92 7.38
N LEU A 155 -8.72 0.76 6.86
CA LEU A 155 -7.80 -0.23 6.31
C LEU A 155 -8.32 -0.67 4.94
N ALA A 156 -7.44 -0.64 3.94
CA ALA A 156 -7.70 -1.22 2.63
C ALA A 156 -6.48 -1.99 2.13
N THR A 157 -6.72 -2.90 1.19
CA THR A 157 -5.68 -3.62 0.48
C THR A 157 -5.94 -3.51 -1.01
N ILE A 158 -4.90 -3.14 -1.73
CA ILE A 158 -4.87 -3.09 -3.18
C ILE A 158 -4.00 -4.27 -3.61
N THR A 159 -4.62 -5.35 -4.09
CA THR A 159 -3.90 -6.44 -4.77
C THR A 159 -3.62 -5.98 -6.20
N LEU A 160 -2.39 -5.61 -6.49
CA LEU A 160 -1.99 -5.08 -7.79
C LEU A 160 -1.30 -6.18 -8.62
N ILE A 161 -1.79 -6.40 -9.84
CA ILE A 161 -1.11 -7.19 -10.86
C ILE A 161 -0.41 -6.21 -11.79
N ASN A 162 0.90 -6.32 -11.86
CA ASN A 162 1.73 -5.44 -12.68
C ASN A 162 2.54 -6.26 -13.69
N LYS A 163 2.98 -5.57 -14.75
CA LYS A 163 3.95 -6.08 -15.71
C LYS A 163 5.22 -5.25 -15.58
N SER A 164 6.36 -5.93 -15.67
CA SER A 164 7.65 -5.27 -15.54
C SER A 164 7.85 -4.26 -16.67
N PHE A 165 8.28 -3.05 -16.30
CA PHE A 165 8.66 -2.01 -17.24
C PHE A 165 10.16 -2.05 -17.54
N SER A 166 10.95 -2.83 -16.79
CA SER A 166 12.38 -2.99 -17.04
C SER A 166 12.83 -4.39 -16.71
N LYS A 167 13.47 -5.04 -17.67
CA LYS A 167 14.04 -6.38 -17.54
C LYS A 167 15.56 -6.33 -17.60
N ARG A 168 16.23 -6.96 -16.66
CA ARG A 168 17.69 -7.18 -16.73
C ARG A 168 18.01 -8.15 -17.86
N VAL A 169 18.94 -7.77 -18.73
CA VAL A 169 19.44 -8.62 -19.80
C VAL A 169 20.76 -9.27 -19.39
N ASN A 170 21.69 -8.47 -18.84
CA ASN A 170 22.98 -8.91 -18.29
C ASN A 170 23.26 -8.18 -16.96
N GLN A 171 24.29 -8.59 -16.21
CA GLN A 171 24.74 -7.79 -15.05
C GLN A 171 25.11 -6.38 -15.51
N GLY A 172 24.46 -5.37 -14.95
CA GLY A 172 24.67 -3.96 -15.31
C GLY A 172 23.87 -3.46 -16.52
N GLU A 173 23.18 -4.32 -17.28
CA GLU A 173 22.41 -3.95 -18.47
C GLU A 173 20.92 -4.26 -18.32
N GLY A 174 20.08 -3.24 -18.51
CA GLY A 174 18.61 -3.35 -18.47
C GLY A 174 17.96 -2.91 -19.78
N ARG A 175 16.87 -3.57 -20.18
CA ARG A 175 15.96 -3.10 -21.22
C ARG A 175 14.73 -2.49 -20.57
N MET A 176 14.49 -1.21 -20.82
CA MET A 176 13.32 -0.49 -20.33
C MET A 176 12.24 -0.40 -21.43
N GLN A 177 11.02 -0.76 -21.08
CA GLN A 177 9.81 -0.42 -21.82
C GLN A 177 9.03 0.61 -20.99
N LEU A 178 8.76 1.78 -21.56
CA LEU A 178 8.04 2.82 -20.84
C LEU A 178 6.62 2.33 -20.53
N PRO A 179 6.16 2.38 -19.26
CA PRO A 179 4.84 1.88 -18.87
C PRO A 179 3.68 2.75 -19.39
N ILE A 180 3.97 3.88 -20.04
CA ILE A 180 2.99 4.90 -20.44
C ILE A 180 3.14 5.34 -21.90
N GLY A 181 3.94 4.63 -22.70
CA GLY A 181 4.17 4.96 -24.11
C GLY A 181 4.54 3.73 -24.95
N GLY A 182 4.08 3.71 -26.21
CA GLY A 182 4.33 2.62 -27.17
C GLY A 182 3.05 1.94 -27.66
N LYS A 183 3.18 0.97 -28.56
CA LYS A 183 2.08 0.07 -28.98
C LYS A 183 1.95 -1.06 -27.95
N ASN A 184 0.71 -1.40 -27.55
CA ASN A 184 0.39 -2.46 -26.56
C ASN A 184 0.85 -2.18 -25.12
N ILE A 185 0.48 -1.01 -24.58
CA ILE A 185 0.74 -0.66 -23.17
C ILE A 185 -0.02 -1.61 -22.25
N PHE A 186 0.68 -2.18 -21.27
CA PHE A 186 0.04 -2.96 -20.21
C PHE A 186 -0.56 -2.01 -19.16
N VAL A 187 -1.86 -2.14 -18.91
CA VAL A 187 -2.57 -1.41 -17.86
C VAL A 187 -2.69 -2.32 -16.63
N PRO A 188 -2.02 -2.01 -15.51
CA PRO A 188 -2.13 -2.79 -14.29
C PRO A 188 -3.54 -2.91 -13.77
N GLN A 189 -3.82 -4.12 -13.29
CA GLN A 189 -5.12 -4.50 -12.79
C GLN A 189 -5.05 -4.56 -11.28
N ALA A 190 -6.05 -4.00 -10.61
CA ALA A 190 -6.07 -3.99 -9.15
C ALA A 190 -7.42 -4.45 -8.62
N ARG A 191 -7.38 -5.36 -7.66
CA ARG A 191 -8.51 -5.59 -6.76
C ARG A 191 -8.31 -4.78 -5.50
N LYS A 192 -9.32 -4.00 -5.14
CA LYS A 192 -9.29 -3.09 -4.01
C LYS A 192 -10.32 -3.58 -3.00
N LEU A 193 -9.87 -3.92 -1.81
CA LEU A 193 -10.71 -4.46 -0.75
C LEU A 193 -10.57 -3.58 0.49
N VAL A 194 -11.69 -3.23 1.09
CA VAL A 194 -11.75 -2.43 2.30
C VAL A 194 -12.05 -3.36 3.46
N TRP A 195 -11.22 -3.33 4.50
CA TRP A 195 -11.27 -4.28 5.62
C TRP A 195 -11.35 -5.76 5.17
N PRO A 196 -10.42 -6.21 4.29
CA PRO A 196 -10.55 -7.45 3.53
C PRO A 196 -10.73 -8.69 4.41
N SER A 197 -11.55 -9.65 3.97
CA SER A 197 -11.58 -11.00 4.52
C SER A 197 -10.57 -11.93 3.83
N GLY A 198 -10.21 -13.03 4.49
CA GLY A 198 -9.32 -14.03 3.90
C GLY A 198 -9.87 -14.59 2.60
N ASN A 199 -11.16 -14.92 2.56
CA ASN A 199 -11.84 -15.43 1.36
C ASN A 199 -11.73 -14.46 0.18
N GLU A 200 -11.81 -13.15 0.40
CA GLU A 200 -11.65 -12.17 -0.67
C GLU A 200 -10.20 -12.03 -1.14
N LEU A 201 -9.23 -12.13 -0.23
CA LEU A 201 -7.80 -12.05 -0.55
C LEU A 201 -7.34 -13.28 -1.34
N TYR A 202 -7.81 -14.48 -0.98
CA TYR A 202 -7.49 -15.73 -1.67
C TYR A 202 -8.17 -15.90 -3.03
N LYS A 203 -9.16 -15.06 -3.39
CA LYS A 203 -9.79 -15.15 -4.71
C LYS A 203 -8.77 -14.97 -5.81
N LYS A 204 -8.86 -15.82 -6.83
CA LYS A 204 -8.08 -15.69 -8.06
C LYS A 204 -8.45 -14.39 -8.79
N LEU A 205 -7.46 -13.76 -9.40
CA LEU A 205 -7.60 -12.56 -10.21
C LEU A 205 -7.22 -12.88 -11.64
N ARG A 206 -8.18 -12.75 -12.55
CA ARG A 206 -7.94 -12.88 -13.98
C ARG A 206 -7.52 -11.53 -14.54
N GLU A 207 -6.34 -11.46 -15.12
CA GLU A 207 -5.82 -10.28 -15.80
C GLU A 207 -6.40 -10.25 -17.23
N PRO A 208 -7.22 -9.25 -17.60
CA PRO A 208 -7.98 -9.28 -18.85
C PRO A 208 -7.13 -9.18 -20.13
N GLN A 209 -5.99 -8.49 -20.10
CA GLN A 209 -5.18 -8.25 -21.31
C GLN A 209 -4.45 -9.51 -21.78
N THR A 210 -4.10 -10.41 -20.87
CA THR A 210 -3.38 -11.67 -21.16
C THR A 210 -4.22 -12.91 -20.88
N GLY A 211 -5.34 -12.79 -20.18
CA GLY A 211 -6.17 -13.91 -19.72
C GLY A 211 -5.55 -14.73 -18.58
N ARG A 212 -4.34 -14.38 -18.12
CA ARG A 212 -3.62 -15.07 -17.05
C ARG A 212 -4.35 -14.93 -15.72
N VAL A 213 -4.14 -15.91 -14.85
CA VAL A 213 -4.75 -15.96 -13.52
C VAL A 213 -3.67 -15.86 -12.46
N PHE A 214 -3.86 -14.93 -11.54
CA PHE A 214 -2.95 -14.63 -10.45
C PHE A 214 -3.65 -14.85 -9.10
N TYR A 215 -2.87 -15.10 -8.06
CA TYR A 215 -3.34 -15.20 -6.68
C TYR A 215 -2.23 -14.74 -5.74
N LEU A 216 -2.61 -14.28 -4.56
CA LEU A 216 -1.67 -13.95 -3.50
C LEU A 216 -1.16 -15.23 -2.84
N ASP A 217 0.12 -15.23 -2.48
CA ASP A 217 0.69 -16.29 -1.66
C ASP A 217 0.10 -16.26 -0.24
N LYS A 218 0.10 -17.41 0.44
CA LYS A 218 -0.51 -17.56 1.77
C LYS A 218 0.07 -16.58 2.78
N GLU A 219 1.38 -16.37 2.73
CA GLU A 219 2.11 -15.47 3.62
C GLU A 219 1.70 -14.01 3.42
N ASP A 220 1.55 -13.58 2.17
CA ASP A 220 1.07 -12.24 1.84
C ASP A 220 -0.35 -12.02 2.39
N VAL A 221 -1.22 -13.02 2.29
CA VAL A 221 -2.57 -12.96 2.86
C VAL A 221 -2.53 -12.90 4.39
N ASN A 222 -1.71 -13.73 5.02
CA ASN A 222 -1.59 -13.77 6.49
C ASN A 222 -1.16 -12.42 7.06
N VAL A 223 -0.17 -11.75 6.47
CA VAL A 223 0.28 -10.41 6.92
C VAL A 223 -0.87 -9.40 6.94
N VAL A 224 -1.68 -9.38 5.88
CA VAL A 224 -2.84 -8.47 5.78
C VAL A 224 -3.87 -8.80 6.87
N LEU A 225 -4.13 -10.08 7.11
CA LEU A 225 -5.10 -10.53 8.10
C LEU A 225 -4.63 -10.27 9.53
N ASP A 226 -3.35 -10.52 9.84
CA ASP A 226 -2.78 -10.32 11.15
C ASP A 226 -2.78 -8.83 11.53
N LEU A 227 -2.37 -7.97 10.60
CA LEU A 227 -2.46 -6.51 10.78
C LEU A 227 -3.90 -6.05 10.95
N LYS A 228 -4.84 -6.61 10.18
CA LYS A 228 -6.28 -6.30 10.32
C LYS A 228 -6.79 -6.70 11.70
N HIS A 229 -6.50 -7.92 12.16
CA HIS A 229 -6.94 -8.41 13.47
C HIS A 229 -6.39 -7.54 14.59
N TYR A 230 -5.13 -7.13 14.45
CA TYR A 230 -4.50 -6.20 15.38
C TYR A 230 -5.22 -4.84 15.44
N PHE A 231 -5.53 -4.24 14.29
CA PHE A 231 -6.31 -2.99 14.29
C PHE A 231 -7.71 -3.15 14.87
N ILE A 232 -8.38 -4.29 14.63
CA ILE A 232 -9.69 -4.57 15.24
C ILE A 232 -9.59 -4.68 16.77
N SER A 233 -8.56 -5.33 17.31
CA SER A 233 -8.40 -5.45 18.76
C SER A 233 -8.21 -4.09 19.43
N ILE A 234 -7.49 -3.16 18.78
CA ILE A 234 -7.35 -1.77 19.23
C ILE A 234 -8.71 -1.07 19.27
N LEU A 235 -9.49 -1.17 18.19
CA LEU A 235 -10.83 -0.57 18.10
C LEU A 235 -11.73 -1.05 19.25
N GLN A 236 -11.79 -2.37 19.47
CA GLN A 236 -12.60 -2.97 20.53
C GLN A 236 -12.15 -2.53 21.93
N SER A 237 -10.84 -2.48 22.18
CA SER A 237 -10.30 -2.06 23.49
C SER A 237 -10.68 -0.63 23.85
N LYS A 238 -10.81 0.25 22.85
CA LYS A 238 -11.12 1.68 23.03
C LYS A 238 -12.62 1.93 23.09
N GLU A 239 -13.41 1.24 22.28
CA GLU A 239 -14.87 1.25 22.41
C GLU A 239 -15.31 0.80 23.81
N GLY A 240 -14.74 -0.30 24.32
CA GLY A 240 -15.00 -0.79 25.68
C GLY A 240 -14.67 0.21 26.79
N ARG A 241 -13.55 0.96 26.66
CA ARG A 241 -13.19 2.02 27.61
C ARG A 241 -14.16 3.20 27.61
N ALA A 242 -14.70 3.56 26.46
CA ALA A 242 -15.68 4.64 26.35
C ALA A 242 -17.03 4.26 26.97
N TYR A 243 -17.43 2.99 26.86
CA TYR A 243 -18.58 2.48 27.58
C TYR A 243 -18.32 2.49 29.10
N SER A 244 -17.16 2.02 29.56
CA SER A 244 -16.86 2.03 31.01
C SER A 244 -16.77 3.44 31.59
N SER A 245 -16.18 4.42 30.89
CA SER A 245 -16.08 5.80 31.40
C SER A 245 -17.42 6.54 31.44
N LYS A 246 -18.34 6.24 30.52
CA LYS A 246 -19.69 6.82 30.48
C LYS A 246 -20.61 6.29 31.61
N TYR A 247 -20.34 5.09 32.11
CA TYR A 247 -21.13 4.45 33.18
C TYR A 247 -20.41 4.36 34.54
N LEU A 248 -19.12 4.67 34.60
CA LEU A 248 -18.34 4.81 35.84
C LEU A 248 -18.06 6.29 36.19
N GLY A 249 -18.89 7.20 35.67
CA GLY A 249 -18.89 8.58 36.16
C GLY A 249 -19.30 8.61 37.63
N GLY A 250 -18.31 8.70 38.53
CA GLY A 250 -18.53 8.87 39.96
C GLY A 250 -17.42 8.26 40.82
N ASN A 251 -16.35 9.02 41.01
CA ASN A 251 -15.82 9.39 42.34
C ASN A 251 -14.91 10.60 42.17
#